data_AF-A0A2E1WE61-F1
#
_entry.id   AF-A0A2E1WE61-F1
#
_cell.length_a   1.000
_cell.length_b   1.000
_cell.length_c   1.000
_cell.angle_alpha   90.00
_cell.angle_beta   90.00
_cell.angle_gamma   90.00
#
_symmetry.space_group_name_H-M   'P 1'
#
loop_
_entity.id
_entity.type
_entity.pdbx_description
1 polymer ?
#
loop_
_entity_poly.entity_id
_entity_poly.type
_entity_poly.pdbx_seq_one_letter_code
_entity_poly.pdbx_strand_id
1 'polypeptide(L)'
;MKKFFILPLIAAFLFFGFTKENDRPKLVVFIVCDQATPEILKKYDHLFTGGFRWLIDHGIQFDQTYHEHGNTVTGPGHFALSSGLYPGNGGMIGNRWFDRNIGRSWYCVEDTSSIELSDSSTGRSYRYINNTTLGDWLKASIPNSKVVSISGKDRSAVLLGGKNPEISLWYDKNGGWTSSTYYTEKLPEWVSAFNKEIHVASYLDSTWNRFASEDIYLSNTRKDNFYGESDWSMKSGYSPTFPIKISELGLDNLNNIYHTTPYGDNTLLKLGMKAVVEYDMGIDNESDILFLGLSAADGVGHSFGPHSHEQLDNFIRLDKNLGEFISALEKRIGKDEILYVFTSDHGV
;
A
#
# COMPACT_ATOMS: atom_id res chain seq x y z
N MET A 1 -16.06 -11.40 77.06
CA MET A 1 -14.77 -11.99 76.63
C MET A 1 -14.90 -12.46 75.18
N LYS A 2 -14.09 -11.87 74.28
CA LYS A 2 -13.55 -12.36 72.99
C LYS A 2 -14.52 -13.06 72.01
N LYS A 3 -15.05 -12.38 70.98
CA LYS A 3 -14.51 -12.23 69.59
C LYS A 3 -13.89 -13.51 69.03
N PHE A 4 -14.48 -14.09 67.97
CA PHE A 4 -13.80 -14.61 66.75
C PHE A 4 -14.83 -14.67 65.59
N PHE A 5 -14.82 -13.67 64.69
CA PHE A 5 -14.21 -13.68 63.33
C PHE A 5 -15.03 -14.50 62.32
N ILE A 6 -16.00 -13.90 61.62
CA ILE A 6 -15.84 -13.37 60.25
C ILE A 6 -14.78 -14.15 59.46
N LEU A 7 -15.25 -15.15 58.70
CA LEU A 7 -14.54 -15.78 57.59
C LEU A 7 -15.57 -16.00 56.47
N PRO A 8 -15.21 -15.81 55.20
CA PRO A 8 -15.32 -14.48 54.62
C PRO A 8 -16.24 -14.47 53.39
N LEU A 9 -16.90 -13.33 53.23
CA LEU A 9 -17.61 -12.85 52.04
C LEU A 9 -16.65 -12.64 50.84
N ILE A 10 -15.68 -13.54 50.62
CA ILE A 10 -14.64 -13.45 49.57
C ILE A 10 -14.96 -14.34 48.36
N ALA A 11 -15.93 -15.27 48.46
CA ALA A 11 -16.31 -16.11 47.33
C ALA A 11 -17.27 -15.43 46.32
N ALA A 12 -17.79 -14.23 46.61
CA ALA A 12 -18.78 -13.55 45.76
C ALA A 12 -18.21 -12.46 44.83
N PHE A 13 -16.90 -12.18 44.89
CA PHE A 13 -16.23 -11.19 44.02
C PHE A 13 -15.38 -11.83 42.89
N LEU A 14 -15.51 -13.14 42.67
CA LEU A 14 -14.91 -13.84 41.52
C LEU A 14 -15.88 -14.01 40.34
N PHE A 15 -16.97 -13.23 40.31
CA PHE A 15 -17.84 -13.17 39.14
C PHE A 15 -17.21 -12.26 38.09
N PHE A 16 -16.47 -12.91 37.19
CA PHE A 16 -16.43 -12.59 35.77
C PHE A 16 -16.15 -11.13 35.42
N GLY A 17 -14.88 -10.77 35.48
CA GLY A 17 -14.32 -9.95 34.41
C GLY A 17 -14.34 -10.74 33.10
N PHE A 18 -15.51 -10.96 32.52
CA PHE A 18 -15.58 -11.12 31.07
C PHE A 18 -15.22 -9.72 30.54
N THR A 19 -13.93 -9.49 30.31
CA THR A 19 -13.57 -8.55 29.25
C THR A 19 -14.27 -9.11 28.03
N LYS A 20 -15.34 -8.44 27.59
CA LYS A 20 -15.93 -8.71 26.29
C LYS A 20 -14.76 -8.56 25.33
N GLU A 21 -14.24 -9.70 24.87
CA GLU A 21 -13.25 -9.73 23.81
C GLU A 21 -13.86 -8.87 22.71
N ASN A 22 -13.15 -7.81 22.32
CA ASN A 22 -13.68 -6.93 21.31
C ASN A 22 -13.67 -7.78 20.03
N ASP A 23 -14.82 -8.36 19.67
CA ASP A 23 -14.95 -9.31 18.54
C ASP A 23 -14.56 -8.69 17.18
N ARG A 24 -14.15 -7.41 17.17
CA ARG A 24 -13.81 -6.63 15.99
C ARG A 24 -12.53 -5.84 16.23
N PRO A 25 -11.59 -5.85 15.27
CA PRO A 25 -10.40 -4.99 15.34
C PRO A 25 -10.84 -3.51 15.28
N LYS A 26 -10.10 -2.64 15.95
CA LYS A 26 -10.27 -1.19 15.86
C LYS A 26 -9.75 -0.64 14.54
N LEU A 27 -8.69 -1.24 14.00
CA LEU A 27 -8.14 -0.87 12.70
C LEU A 27 -7.86 -2.12 11.86
N VAL A 28 -8.32 -2.09 10.62
CA VAL A 28 -7.87 -3.00 9.57
C VAL A 28 -6.82 -2.28 8.71
N VAL A 29 -5.66 -2.88 8.53
CA VAL A 29 -4.62 -2.38 7.63
C VAL A 29 -4.52 -3.34 6.45
N PHE A 30 -5.05 -2.93 5.31
CA PHE A 30 -5.12 -3.75 4.10
C PHE A 30 -4.02 -3.30 3.12
N ILE A 31 -2.98 -4.12 3.02
CA ILE A 31 -1.78 -3.86 2.23
C ILE A 31 -1.85 -4.69 0.94
N VAL A 32 -1.77 -4.01 -0.19
CA VAL A 32 -1.59 -4.62 -1.51
C VAL A 32 -0.21 -4.27 -2.00
N CYS A 33 0.67 -5.27 -2.13
CA CYS A 33 1.99 -5.10 -2.74
C CYS A 33 1.90 -5.47 -4.22
N ASP A 34 1.98 -4.45 -5.07
CA ASP A 34 1.78 -4.57 -6.51
C ASP A 34 2.83 -5.51 -7.12
N GLN A 35 2.40 -6.52 -7.89
CA GLN A 35 3.26 -7.55 -8.49
C GLN A 35 4.01 -8.49 -7.50
N ALA A 36 3.67 -8.50 -6.21
CA ALA A 36 4.27 -9.40 -5.22
C ALA A 36 3.77 -10.85 -5.31
N THR A 37 4.43 -11.66 -6.13
CA THR A 37 4.13 -13.10 -6.25
C THR A 37 4.45 -13.88 -4.96
N PRO A 38 3.66 -14.92 -4.64
CA PRO A 38 4.01 -15.85 -3.57
C PRO A 38 5.39 -16.49 -3.76
N GLU A 39 5.80 -16.77 -5.00
CA GLU A 39 7.10 -17.35 -5.32
C GLU A 39 8.27 -16.44 -4.91
N ILE A 40 8.18 -15.13 -5.15
CA ILE A 40 9.24 -14.20 -4.75
C ILE A 40 9.33 -14.08 -3.23
N LEU A 41 8.19 -14.01 -2.54
CA LEU A 41 8.19 -13.98 -1.06
C LEU A 41 8.79 -15.26 -0.47
N LYS A 42 8.39 -16.43 -0.99
CA LYS A 42 8.95 -17.73 -0.58
C LYS A 42 10.46 -17.82 -0.85
N LYS A 43 10.92 -17.29 -1.98
CA LYS A 43 12.34 -17.28 -2.36
C LYS A 43 13.19 -16.50 -1.36
N TYR A 44 12.70 -15.35 -0.88
CA TYR A 44 13.44 -14.45 0.01
C TYR A 44 13.06 -14.56 1.50
N ASP A 45 12.17 -15.49 1.87
CA ASP A 45 11.68 -15.68 3.25
C ASP A 45 12.81 -15.76 4.29
N HIS A 46 13.87 -16.52 3.98
CA HIS A 46 15.04 -16.69 4.85
C HIS A 46 15.87 -15.41 5.08
N LEU A 47 15.60 -14.33 4.35
CA LEU A 47 16.27 -13.03 4.49
C LEU A 47 15.42 -12.01 5.26
N PHE A 48 14.13 -12.28 5.46
CA PHE A 48 13.22 -11.35 6.11
C PHE A 48 13.40 -11.35 7.63
N THR A 49 13.42 -10.15 8.20
CA THR A 49 13.59 -9.89 9.63
C THR A 49 12.66 -8.81 10.18
N GLY A 50 11.93 -8.12 9.30
CA GLY A 50 10.99 -7.04 9.61
C GLY A 50 9.53 -7.46 9.43
N GLY A 51 8.79 -6.69 8.63
CA GLY A 51 7.35 -6.79 8.50
C GLY A 51 6.86 -8.04 7.78
N PHE A 52 7.55 -8.52 6.74
CA PHE A 52 7.19 -9.82 6.13
C PHE A 52 7.43 -10.94 7.13
N ARG A 53 8.58 -10.94 7.82
CA ARG A 53 8.85 -11.93 8.87
C ARG A 53 7.78 -11.91 9.94
N TRP A 54 7.41 -10.72 10.42
CA TRP A 54 6.36 -10.54 11.41
C TRP A 54 5.00 -11.09 10.93
N LEU A 55 4.58 -10.76 9.70
CA LEU A 55 3.33 -11.25 9.10
C LEU A 55 3.31 -12.77 8.96
N ILE A 56 4.44 -13.40 8.61
CA ILE A 56 4.54 -14.85 8.47
C ILE A 56 4.52 -15.53 9.85
N ASP A 57 5.19 -14.96 10.86
CA ASP A 57 5.26 -15.53 12.21
C ASP A 57 3.96 -15.39 13.02
N HIS A 58 3.20 -14.31 12.79
CA HIS A 58 2.03 -13.94 13.59
C HIS A 58 0.71 -14.02 12.83
N GLY A 59 0.75 -14.38 11.55
CA GLY A 59 -0.43 -14.44 10.67
C GLY A 59 -0.88 -15.85 10.33
N ILE A 60 -1.96 -15.92 9.55
CA ILE A 60 -2.40 -17.14 8.85
C ILE A 60 -2.06 -16.96 7.37
N GLN A 61 -1.28 -17.89 6.84
CA GLN A 61 -0.84 -17.83 5.45
C GLN A 61 -1.76 -18.65 4.54
N PHE A 62 -2.20 -18.01 3.45
CA PHE A 62 -2.91 -18.67 2.35
C PHE A 62 -2.03 -18.61 1.11
N ASP A 63 -1.38 -19.71 0.76
CA ASP A 63 -0.38 -19.76 -0.31
C ASP A 63 -0.89 -20.35 -1.64
N GLN A 64 -2.19 -20.67 -1.69
CA GLN A 64 -2.94 -21.13 -2.86
C GLN A 64 -4.12 -20.19 -3.13
N THR A 65 -3.83 -18.89 -3.27
CA THR A 65 -4.80 -17.84 -3.60
C THR A 65 -4.54 -17.33 -5.02
N TYR A 66 -5.60 -17.04 -5.76
CA TYR A 66 -5.50 -16.73 -7.18
C TYR A 66 -6.42 -15.57 -7.57
N HIS A 67 -5.93 -14.75 -8.50
CA HIS A 67 -6.77 -13.88 -9.30
C HIS A 67 -7.43 -14.72 -10.38
N GLU A 68 -8.67 -15.17 -10.13
CA GLU A 68 -9.44 -16.05 -11.02
C GLU A 68 -10.03 -15.33 -12.27
N HIS A 69 -9.32 -14.32 -12.78
CA HIS A 69 -9.70 -13.58 -13.98
C HIS A 69 -8.53 -13.52 -14.96
N GLY A 70 -8.82 -13.52 -16.26
CA GLY A 70 -7.78 -13.69 -17.30
C GLY A 70 -6.90 -12.46 -17.56
N ASN A 71 -7.31 -11.26 -17.12
CA ASN A 71 -6.53 -10.03 -17.33
C ASN A 71 -5.89 -9.56 -16.01
N THR A 72 -4.77 -10.17 -15.65
CA THR A 72 -4.04 -9.93 -14.38
C THR A 72 -3.20 -8.67 -14.45
N VAL A 73 -3.87 -7.52 -14.41
CA VAL A 73 -3.26 -6.18 -14.36
C VAL A 73 -3.84 -5.38 -13.21
N THR A 74 -3.13 -4.33 -12.80
CA THR A 74 -3.40 -3.58 -11.56
C THR A 74 -4.87 -3.23 -11.29
N GLY A 75 -5.57 -2.65 -12.27
CA GLY A 75 -6.96 -2.19 -12.11
C GLY A 75 -7.91 -3.35 -11.76
N PRO A 76 -8.05 -4.36 -12.64
CA PRO A 76 -8.79 -5.58 -12.33
C PRO A 76 -8.42 -6.23 -10.99
N GLY A 77 -7.13 -6.36 -10.67
CA GLY A 77 -6.68 -6.94 -9.41
C GLY A 77 -7.18 -6.16 -8.19
N HIS A 78 -6.95 -4.85 -8.14
CA HIS A 78 -7.40 -3.99 -7.04
C HIS A 78 -8.93 -3.94 -6.93
N PHE A 79 -9.65 -3.94 -8.06
CA PHE A 79 -11.11 -4.00 -8.06
C PHE A 79 -11.63 -5.33 -7.48
N ALA A 80 -11.03 -6.47 -7.85
CA ALA A 80 -11.43 -7.77 -7.30
C ALA A 80 -11.22 -7.82 -5.79
N LEU A 81 -10.06 -7.33 -5.32
CA LEU A 81 -9.71 -7.29 -3.90
C LEU A 81 -10.68 -6.41 -3.09
N SER A 82 -11.07 -5.26 -3.61
CA SER A 82 -11.92 -4.31 -2.87
C SER A 82 -13.41 -4.62 -2.95
N SER A 83 -13.88 -5.22 -4.06
CA SER A 83 -15.32 -5.46 -4.29
C SER A 83 -15.75 -6.91 -4.08
N GLY A 84 -14.82 -7.86 -3.98
CA GLY A 84 -15.14 -9.30 -3.94
C GLY A 84 -15.81 -9.83 -5.22
N LEU A 85 -15.73 -9.09 -6.34
CA LEU A 85 -16.34 -9.45 -7.61
C LEU A 85 -15.28 -9.82 -8.66
N TYR A 86 -15.64 -10.73 -9.57
CA TYR A 86 -14.87 -10.93 -10.78
C TYR A 86 -14.87 -9.64 -11.62
N PRO A 87 -13.70 -9.12 -12.04
CA PRO A 87 -13.60 -7.80 -12.67
C PRO A 87 -14.45 -7.64 -13.92
N GLY A 88 -14.55 -8.69 -14.75
CA GLY A 88 -15.39 -8.67 -15.96
C GLY A 88 -16.87 -8.40 -15.66
N ASN A 89 -17.45 -9.12 -14.70
CA ASN A 89 -18.84 -8.92 -14.27
C ASN A 89 -19.03 -7.56 -13.57
N GLY A 90 -17.98 -7.06 -12.93
CA GLY A 90 -17.95 -5.75 -12.30
C GLY A 90 -17.73 -4.57 -13.25
N GLY A 91 -17.49 -4.82 -14.54
CA GLY A 91 -17.20 -3.79 -15.55
C GLY A 91 -15.75 -3.30 -15.55
N MET A 92 -14.87 -3.90 -14.76
CA MET A 92 -13.44 -3.59 -14.69
C MET A 92 -12.64 -4.57 -15.55
N ILE A 93 -12.55 -4.30 -16.86
CA ILE A 93 -11.94 -5.26 -17.81
C ILE A 93 -10.44 -5.04 -18.07
N GLY A 94 -9.84 -3.98 -17.53
CA GLY A 94 -8.41 -3.68 -17.68
C GLY A 94 -8.04 -2.30 -17.12
N ASN A 95 -6.74 -1.97 -17.11
CA ASN A 95 -6.29 -0.61 -16.76
C ASN A 95 -6.86 0.45 -17.73
N ARG A 96 -6.98 0.07 -19.00
CA ARG A 96 -7.59 0.85 -20.07
C ARG A 96 -8.36 -0.09 -21.00
N TRP A 97 -9.41 0.43 -21.63
CA TRP A 97 -10.11 -0.25 -22.72
C TRP A 97 -10.57 0.76 -23.77
N PHE A 98 -10.92 0.30 -24.96
CA PHE A 98 -11.51 1.17 -25.98
C PHE A 98 -13.03 1.27 -25.75
N ASP A 99 -13.53 2.48 -25.53
CA ASP A 99 -14.96 2.75 -25.43
C ASP A 99 -15.49 3.20 -26.80
N ARG A 100 -16.41 2.40 -27.34
CA ARG A 100 -16.99 2.62 -28.67
C ARG A 100 -17.94 3.81 -28.73
N ASN A 101 -18.58 4.17 -27.62
CA ASN A 101 -19.55 5.27 -27.58
C ASN A 101 -18.85 6.62 -27.68
N ILE A 102 -17.68 6.76 -27.05
CA ILE A 102 -16.86 7.99 -27.10
C ILE A 102 -15.72 7.92 -28.13
N GLY A 103 -15.48 6.76 -28.75
CA GLY A 103 -14.51 6.59 -29.83
C GLY A 103 -13.05 6.69 -29.42
N ARG A 104 -12.71 6.43 -28.14
CA ARG A 104 -11.33 6.53 -27.62
C ARG A 104 -11.05 5.53 -26.51
N SER A 105 -9.78 5.45 -26.09
CA SER A 105 -9.40 4.72 -24.88
C SER A 105 -9.98 5.42 -23.63
N TRP A 106 -10.55 4.62 -22.74
CA TRP A 106 -11.01 4.98 -21.40
C TRP A 106 -10.03 4.43 -20.35
N TYR A 107 -9.62 5.27 -19.40
CA TYR A 107 -8.84 4.83 -18.25
C TYR A 107 -9.74 4.39 -17.09
N CYS A 108 -9.40 3.29 -16.43
CA CYS A 108 -10.26 2.57 -15.48
C CYS A 108 -10.89 3.40 -14.36
N VAL A 109 -10.24 4.50 -13.98
CA VAL A 109 -10.68 5.42 -12.92
C VAL A 109 -10.75 6.87 -13.42
N GLU A 110 -10.81 7.09 -14.74
CA GLU A 110 -10.97 8.42 -15.33
C GLU A 110 -12.29 9.07 -14.88
N ASP A 111 -12.25 10.35 -14.48
CA ASP A 111 -13.45 11.11 -14.19
C ASP A 111 -13.41 12.50 -14.84
N THR A 112 -14.10 12.63 -15.98
CA THR A 112 -14.24 13.89 -16.71
C THR A 112 -15.14 14.93 -16.02
N SER A 113 -15.77 14.58 -14.90
CA SER A 113 -16.59 15.48 -14.08
C SER A 113 -15.85 15.97 -12.83
N SER A 114 -14.59 15.57 -12.64
CA SER A 114 -13.71 16.06 -11.59
C SER A 114 -12.36 16.47 -12.19
N ILE A 115 -11.54 17.15 -11.40
CA ILE A 115 -10.18 17.52 -11.78
C ILE A 115 -9.19 17.06 -10.71
N GLU A 116 -7.95 16.77 -11.12
CA GLU A 116 -6.83 16.55 -10.22
C GLU A 116 -6.53 17.83 -9.43
N LEU A 117 -6.28 17.69 -8.13
CA LEU A 117 -5.98 18.83 -7.26
C LEU A 117 -4.54 19.36 -7.44
N SER A 118 -3.64 18.57 -8.02
CA SER A 118 -2.23 18.92 -8.24
C SER A 118 -2.04 19.85 -9.44
N ASP A 119 -2.76 19.60 -10.55
CA ASP A 119 -2.51 20.27 -11.83
C ASP A 119 -3.77 20.66 -12.62
N SER A 120 -4.96 20.46 -12.05
CA SER A 120 -6.25 20.71 -12.72
C SER A 120 -6.50 19.90 -14.00
N SER A 121 -5.75 18.83 -14.23
CA SER A 121 -6.03 17.87 -15.31
C SER A 121 -7.29 17.04 -15.02
N THR A 122 -7.72 16.21 -15.97
CA THR A 122 -8.87 15.30 -15.78
C THR A 122 -8.68 14.46 -14.52
N GLY A 123 -9.67 14.47 -13.63
CA GLY A 123 -9.57 13.81 -12.33
C GLY A 123 -9.64 12.28 -12.38
N ARG A 124 -9.42 11.68 -11.21
CA ARG A 124 -9.57 10.25 -10.95
C ARG A 124 -10.63 9.99 -9.90
N SER A 125 -11.56 9.08 -10.15
CA SER A 125 -12.58 8.74 -9.15
C SER A 125 -13.26 7.40 -9.37
N TYR A 126 -14.06 7.01 -8.38
CA TYR A 126 -14.90 5.82 -8.42
C TYR A 126 -16.29 6.10 -9.05
N ARG A 127 -16.54 7.31 -9.56
CA ARG A 127 -17.87 7.78 -10.03
C ARG A 127 -18.54 6.86 -11.04
N TYR A 128 -17.77 6.33 -11.99
CA TYR A 128 -18.27 5.52 -13.10
C TYR A 128 -18.21 4.01 -12.85
N ILE A 129 -18.03 3.61 -11.59
CA ILE A 129 -18.04 2.22 -11.16
C ILE A 129 -19.29 1.96 -10.32
N ASN A 130 -20.16 1.06 -10.81
CA ASN A 130 -21.48 0.86 -10.22
C ASN A 130 -21.44 0.07 -8.91
N ASN A 131 -20.51 -0.88 -8.78
CA ASN A 131 -20.38 -1.77 -7.63
C ASN A 131 -19.85 -1.03 -6.39
N THR A 132 -20.13 -1.52 -5.20
CA THR A 132 -19.58 -0.99 -3.94
C THR A 132 -18.37 -1.81 -3.50
N THR A 133 -17.52 -1.22 -2.65
CA THR A 133 -16.32 -1.88 -2.10
C THR A 133 -16.48 -2.20 -0.61
N LEU A 134 -15.52 -2.93 -0.06
CA LEU A 134 -15.39 -3.22 1.37
C LEU A 134 -15.47 -1.94 2.22
N GLY A 135 -14.82 -0.85 1.80
CA GLY A 135 -14.90 0.45 2.49
C GLY A 135 -16.31 1.04 2.48
N ASP A 136 -17.01 0.96 1.35
CA ASP A 136 -18.40 1.41 1.25
C ASP A 136 -19.32 0.57 2.16
N TRP A 137 -19.12 -0.75 2.22
CA TRP A 137 -19.91 -1.66 3.08
C TRP A 137 -19.62 -1.42 4.57
N LEU A 138 -18.37 -1.14 4.91
CA LEU A 138 -17.97 -0.81 6.28
C LEU A 138 -18.69 0.45 6.74
N LYS A 139 -18.64 1.54 5.95
CA LYS A 139 -19.35 2.79 6.29
C LYS A 139 -20.87 2.64 6.30
N ALA A 140 -21.43 1.81 5.43
CA ALA A 140 -22.86 1.52 5.47
C ALA A 140 -23.29 0.79 6.76
N SER A 141 -22.40 -0.05 7.31
CA SER A 141 -22.65 -0.83 8.53
C SER A 141 -22.27 -0.07 9.81
N ILE A 142 -21.23 0.78 9.73
CA ILE A 142 -20.64 1.56 10.81
C ILE A 142 -20.45 3.00 10.28
N PRO A 143 -21.46 3.87 10.40
CA PRO A 143 -21.44 5.19 9.78
C PRO A 143 -20.30 6.12 10.25
N ASN A 144 -19.74 5.87 11.43
CA ASN A 144 -18.63 6.64 11.99
C ASN A 144 -17.25 6.12 11.57
N SER A 145 -17.18 4.94 10.94
CA SER A 145 -15.94 4.31 10.49
C SER A 145 -15.20 5.21 9.51
N LYS A 146 -13.88 5.23 9.64
CA LYS A 146 -12.95 5.91 8.76
C LYS A 146 -12.41 4.94 7.73
N VAL A 147 -12.47 5.36 6.47
CA VAL A 147 -11.91 4.64 5.32
C VAL A 147 -10.88 5.56 4.69
N VAL A 148 -9.61 5.19 4.73
CA VAL A 148 -8.52 5.93 4.07
C VAL A 148 -7.86 5.01 3.06
N SER A 149 -7.57 5.52 1.87
CA SER A 149 -6.89 4.74 0.82
C SER A 149 -5.74 5.51 0.23
N ILE A 150 -4.55 4.91 0.21
CA ILE A 150 -3.32 5.57 -0.24
C ILE A 150 -2.55 4.60 -1.13
N SER A 151 -2.14 5.04 -2.32
CA SER A 151 -1.33 4.23 -3.22
C SER A 151 -0.38 5.08 -4.06
N GLY A 152 0.76 4.54 -4.47
CA GLY A 152 1.59 5.21 -5.48
C GLY A 152 0.83 5.44 -6.79
N LYS A 153 -0.17 4.59 -7.10
CA LYS A 153 -0.96 4.63 -8.35
C LYS A 153 -2.39 5.08 -8.06
N ASP A 154 -2.88 6.05 -8.83
CA ASP A 154 -4.26 6.54 -8.79
C ASP A 154 -5.32 5.42 -8.80
N ARG A 155 -5.23 4.49 -9.76
CA ARG A 155 -6.17 3.36 -9.89
C ARG A 155 -6.20 2.45 -8.67
N SER A 156 -5.07 2.25 -7.99
CA SER A 156 -5.01 1.41 -6.80
C SER A 156 -5.68 2.13 -5.62
N ALA A 157 -5.35 3.41 -5.38
CA ALA A 157 -5.97 4.22 -4.33
C ALA A 157 -7.48 4.36 -4.51
N VAL A 158 -7.93 4.66 -5.74
CA VAL A 158 -9.35 4.83 -6.07
C VAL A 158 -10.11 3.51 -5.92
N LEU A 159 -9.60 2.42 -6.49
CA LEU A 159 -10.33 1.14 -6.50
C LEU A 159 -10.42 0.50 -5.11
N LEU A 160 -9.40 0.65 -4.26
CA LEU A 160 -9.47 0.22 -2.87
C LEU A 160 -10.41 1.11 -2.04
N GLY A 161 -10.31 2.43 -2.20
CA GLY A 161 -11.05 3.41 -1.40
C GLY A 161 -12.55 3.45 -1.66
N GLY A 162 -12.99 3.08 -2.86
CA GLY A 162 -14.41 3.05 -3.20
C GLY A 162 -15.03 4.44 -3.35
N LYS A 163 -16.34 4.55 -3.09
CA LYS A 163 -17.12 5.76 -3.39
C LYS A 163 -16.93 6.84 -2.35
N ASN A 164 -16.87 6.48 -1.07
CA ASN A 164 -16.98 7.45 0.03
C ASN A 164 -15.87 7.31 1.10
N PRO A 165 -14.57 7.23 0.74
CA PRO A 165 -13.51 7.28 1.75
C PRO A 165 -13.47 8.66 2.43
N GLU A 166 -12.84 8.75 3.61
CA GLU A 166 -12.42 10.05 4.17
C GLU A 166 -11.46 10.76 3.22
N ILE A 167 -10.55 10.00 2.62
CA ILE A 167 -9.70 10.46 1.52
C ILE A 167 -9.14 9.29 0.71
N SER A 168 -8.96 9.51 -0.59
CA SER A 168 -8.15 8.67 -1.47
C SER A 168 -6.97 9.49 -1.97
N LEU A 169 -5.74 9.02 -1.74
CA LEU A 169 -4.52 9.74 -2.08
C LEU A 169 -3.65 8.93 -3.04
N TRP A 170 -3.09 9.61 -4.05
CA TRP A 170 -2.11 9.03 -4.95
C TRP A 170 -0.98 9.98 -5.28
N TYR A 171 0.11 9.45 -5.81
CA TYR A 171 1.26 10.27 -6.18
C TYR A 171 1.01 11.01 -7.52
N ASP A 172 1.28 12.31 -7.55
CA ASP A 172 0.91 13.22 -8.63
C ASP A 172 1.87 13.26 -9.81
N LYS A 173 3.01 12.55 -9.70
CA LYS A 173 4.13 12.58 -10.66
C LYS A 173 4.81 13.94 -10.83
N ASN A 174 4.57 14.86 -9.91
CA ASN A 174 5.16 16.19 -9.79
C ASN A 174 5.87 16.38 -8.43
N GLY A 175 6.15 15.29 -7.71
CA GLY A 175 6.88 15.31 -6.44
C GLY A 175 6.00 15.37 -5.20
N GLY A 176 4.69 15.14 -5.31
CA GLY A 176 3.75 15.18 -4.20
C GLY A 176 2.64 14.13 -4.25
N TRP A 177 1.86 14.08 -3.19
CA TRP A 177 0.63 13.30 -3.08
C TRP A 177 -0.59 14.20 -3.30
N THR A 178 -1.57 13.71 -4.04
CA THR A 178 -2.75 14.44 -4.50
C THR A 178 -4.03 13.59 -4.35
N SER A 179 -5.15 14.21 -4.69
CA SER A 179 -6.49 13.62 -4.85
C SER A 179 -7.20 14.34 -6.00
N SER A 180 -8.46 14.02 -6.25
CA SER A 180 -9.35 14.75 -7.17
C SER A 180 -10.47 15.47 -6.43
N THR A 181 -11.12 16.41 -7.12
CA THR A 181 -12.32 17.12 -6.63
C THR A 181 -13.54 16.23 -6.41
N TYR A 182 -13.47 14.95 -6.78
CA TYR A 182 -14.47 13.96 -6.39
C TYR A 182 -14.44 13.69 -4.89
N TYR A 183 -13.25 13.59 -4.28
CA TYR A 183 -13.10 13.21 -2.86
C TYR A 183 -12.99 14.42 -1.92
N THR A 184 -12.39 15.51 -2.36
CA THR A 184 -12.23 16.72 -1.55
C THR A 184 -12.08 17.97 -2.44
N GLU A 185 -12.63 19.10 -2.01
CA GLU A 185 -12.55 20.37 -2.75
C GLU A 185 -11.12 20.90 -2.85
N LYS A 186 -10.30 20.64 -1.83
CA LYS A 186 -8.89 21.02 -1.77
C LYS A 186 -8.08 19.97 -1.02
N LEU A 187 -6.78 19.91 -1.32
CA LEU A 187 -5.88 19.00 -0.62
C LEU A 187 -5.81 19.39 0.87
N PRO A 188 -5.96 18.45 1.82
CA PRO A 188 -5.84 18.77 3.24
C PRO A 188 -4.48 19.38 3.58
N GLU A 189 -4.46 20.24 4.61
CA GLU A 189 -3.24 20.95 5.02
C GLU A 189 -2.14 19.98 5.45
N TRP A 190 -2.50 18.88 6.12
CA TRP A 190 -1.55 17.87 6.57
C TRP A 190 -0.87 17.13 5.40
N VAL A 191 -1.56 16.91 4.27
CA VAL A 191 -0.98 16.32 3.05
C VAL A 191 -0.07 17.35 2.37
N SER A 192 -0.51 18.61 2.30
CA SER A 192 0.31 19.69 1.74
C SER A 192 1.60 19.92 2.54
N ALA A 193 1.53 19.79 3.87
CA ALA A 193 2.70 19.83 4.75
C ALA A 193 3.61 18.62 4.53
N PHE A 194 3.04 17.43 4.40
CA PHE A 194 3.80 16.21 4.11
C PHE A 194 4.54 16.29 2.76
N ASN A 195 3.89 16.80 1.71
CA ASN A 195 4.53 17.02 0.40
C ASN A 195 5.76 17.93 0.48
N LYS A 196 5.71 18.97 1.34
CA LYS A 196 6.85 19.86 1.60
C LYS A 196 7.96 19.17 2.38
N GLU A 197 7.61 18.28 3.32
CA GLU A 197 8.57 17.53 4.12
C GLU A 197 9.36 16.52 3.30
N ILE A 198 8.67 15.73 2.45
CA ILE A 198 9.32 14.67 1.68
C ILE A 198 10.28 15.21 0.62
N HIS A 199 9.97 16.40 0.07
CA HIS A 199 10.74 17.12 -0.93
C HIS A 199 11.46 16.20 -1.94
N VAL A 200 10.70 15.57 -2.85
CA VAL A 200 11.20 14.51 -3.77
C VAL A 200 12.48 14.90 -4.52
N ALA A 201 12.64 16.18 -4.87
CA ALA A 201 13.86 16.68 -5.52
C ALA A 201 15.15 16.41 -4.72
N SER A 202 15.10 16.36 -3.38
CA SER A 202 16.26 16.01 -2.55
C SER A 202 16.77 14.58 -2.77
N TYR A 203 15.93 13.68 -3.30
CA TYR A 203 16.36 12.31 -3.59
C TYR A 203 17.28 12.23 -4.82
N LEU A 204 17.45 13.31 -5.59
CA LEU A 204 18.49 13.36 -6.63
C LEU A 204 19.89 13.17 -6.05
N ASP A 205 20.13 13.60 -4.81
CA ASP A 205 21.42 13.40 -4.13
C ASP A 205 21.57 11.98 -3.56
N SER A 206 20.55 11.14 -3.69
CA SER A 206 20.59 9.75 -3.22
C SER A 206 21.31 8.83 -4.18
N THR A 207 21.90 7.78 -3.62
CA THR A 207 22.40 6.62 -4.35
C THR A 207 21.70 5.40 -3.81
N TRP A 208 21.04 4.65 -4.69
CA TRP A 208 20.48 3.37 -4.35
C TRP A 208 21.61 2.34 -4.37
N ASN A 209 22.02 1.93 -3.18
CA ASN A 209 23.02 0.90 -2.92
C ASN A 209 22.34 -0.39 -2.45
N ARG A 210 23.04 -1.51 -2.62
CA ARG A 210 22.68 -2.77 -1.96
C ARG A 210 22.57 -2.56 -0.45
N PHE A 211 21.47 -3.02 0.13
CA PHE A 211 21.21 -2.97 1.56
C PHE A 211 21.92 -4.11 2.30
N ALA A 212 21.96 -5.32 1.72
CA ALA A 212 22.66 -6.48 2.27
C ALA A 212 24.09 -6.62 1.71
N SER A 213 24.85 -7.60 2.21
CA SER A 213 26.17 -7.92 1.66
C SER A 213 26.06 -8.48 0.23
N GLU A 214 27.11 -8.30 -0.59
CA GLU A 214 27.13 -8.75 -1.98
C GLU A 214 26.84 -10.26 -2.14
N ASP A 215 27.36 -11.10 -1.25
CA ASP A 215 27.15 -12.56 -1.28
C ASP A 215 25.67 -12.95 -1.23
N ILE A 216 24.84 -12.16 -0.52
CA ILE A 216 23.39 -12.40 -0.46
C ILE A 216 22.77 -12.24 -1.85
N TYR A 217 23.17 -11.23 -2.62
CA TYR A 217 22.66 -11.05 -3.97
C TYR A 217 23.19 -12.15 -4.89
N LEU A 218 24.50 -12.39 -4.89
CA LEU A 218 25.12 -13.42 -5.73
C LEU A 218 24.52 -14.83 -5.53
N SER A 219 24.03 -15.13 -4.31
CA SER A 219 23.41 -16.42 -3.97
C SER A 219 21.92 -16.50 -4.28
N ASN A 220 21.24 -15.35 -4.45
CA ASN A 220 19.78 -15.29 -4.55
C ASN A 220 19.26 -14.67 -5.85
N THR A 221 20.11 -14.07 -6.67
CA THR A 221 19.71 -13.36 -7.90
C THR A 221 20.50 -13.86 -9.10
N ARG A 222 20.11 -13.40 -10.30
CA ARG A 222 21.01 -13.48 -11.45
C ARG A 222 22.15 -12.48 -11.29
N LYS A 223 23.11 -12.49 -12.23
CA LYS A 223 24.19 -11.49 -12.28
C LYS A 223 23.60 -10.08 -12.39
N ASP A 224 24.18 -9.14 -11.65
CA ASP A 224 23.82 -7.71 -11.64
C ASP A 224 23.78 -7.13 -13.07
N ASN A 225 24.90 -7.22 -13.81
CA ASN A 225 24.92 -6.77 -15.20
C ASN A 225 24.19 -7.78 -16.09
N PHE A 226 22.92 -7.51 -16.38
CA PHE A 226 22.07 -8.34 -17.23
C PHE A 226 21.43 -7.53 -18.37
N TYR A 227 21.67 -7.99 -19.61
CA TYR A 227 21.11 -7.34 -20.79
C TYR A 227 19.57 -7.42 -20.80
N GLY A 228 18.93 -6.27 -20.98
CA GLY A 228 17.47 -6.12 -20.96
C GLY A 228 16.94 -5.45 -19.70
N GLU A 229 17.76 -5.31 -18.65
CA GLU A 229 17.43 -4.47 -17.50
C GLU A 229 17.56 -2.98 -17.87
N SER A 230 16.76 -2.15 -17.20
CA SER A 230 16.84 -0.70 -17.31
C SER A 230 18.16 -0.20 -16.73
N ASP A 231 18.81 0.74 -17.40
CA ASP A 231 19.97 1.44 -16.85
C ASP A 231 19.55 2.86 -16.46
N TRP A 232 19.45 3.11 -15.15
CA TRP A 232 19.08 4.41 -14.61
C TRP A 232 20.31 5.34 -14.44
N SER A 233 21.50 4.86 -14.80
CA SER A 233 22.81 5.53 -14.64
C SER A 233 23.65 5.52 -15.93
N MET A 234 23.02 5.87 -17.06
CA MET A 234 23.60 5.72 -18.41
C MET A 234 24.77 6.67 -18.76
N LYS A 235 25.37 7.41 -17.81
CA LYS A 235 26.41 8.39 -18.16
C LYS A 235 27.72 7.79 -18.67
N SER A 236 27.98 6.50 -18.40
CA SER A 236 29.22 5.82 -18.79
C SER A 236 29.00 4.67 -19.79
N GLY A 237 27.89 4.69 -20.52
CA GLY A 237 27.43 3.58 -21.36
C GLY A 237 26.52 2.62 -20.60
N TYR A 238 25.91 1.67 -21.33
CA TYR A 238 24.94 0.74 -20.75
C TYR A 238 25.59 -0.20 -19.73
N SER A 239 25.22 -0.04 -18.46
CA SER A 239 25.65 -0.85 -17.32
C SER A 239 24.56 -0.85 -16.23
N PRO A 240 23.51 -1.67 -16.36
CA PRO A 240 22.47 -1.80 -15.33
C PRO A 240 23.06 -2.56 -14.15
N THR A 241 23.72 -1.85 -13.24
CA THR A 241 24.41 -2.44 -12.08
C THR A 241 24.32 -1.50 -10.89
N PHE A 242 24.36 -2.07 -9.69
CA PHE A 242 24.59 -1.26 -8.50
C PHE A 242 26.01 -0.65 -8.49
N PRO A 243 26.17 0.57 -7.92
CA PRO A 243 25.13 1.41 -7.33
C PRO A 243 24.41 2.32 -8.34
N ILE A 244 23.10 2.52 -8.15
CA ILE A 244 22.28 3.37 -9.03
C ILE A 244 22.27 4.81 -8.49
N LYS A 245 22.80 5.75 -9.26
CA LYS A 245 22.83 7.18 -8.91
C LYS A 245 21.55 7.87 -9.36
N ILE A 246 20.73 8.30 -8.40
CA ILE A 246 19.42 8.90 -8.70
C ILE A 246 19.58 10.26 -9.42
N SER A 247 20.66 11.00 -9.15
CA SER A 247 21.00 12.23 -9.88
C SER A 247 21.11 12.06 -11.40
N GLU A 248 21.36 10.85 -11.89
CA GLU A 248 21.49 10.58 -13.33
C GLU A 248 20.16 10.40 -14.05
N LEU A 249 19.07 10.11 -13.31
CA LEU A 249 17.71 10.09 -13.85
C LEU A 249 17.25 11.49 -14.28
N GLY A 250 17.65 12.51 -13.53
CA GLY A 250 17.09 13.87 -13.63
C GLY A 250 15.74 14.01 -12.94
N LEU A 251 15.36 15.25 -12.61
CA LEU A 251 14.18 15.54 -11.79
C LEU A 251 12.88 15.07 -12.44
N ASP A 252 12.71 15.27 -13.75
CA ASP A 252 11.45 14.91 -14.43
C ASP A 252 11.23 13.39 -14.42
N ASN A 253 12.28 12.61 -14.67
CA ASN A 253 12.17 11.15 -14.61
C ASN A 253 11.96 10.66 -13.18
N LEU A 254 12.71 11.22 -12.21
CA LEU A 254 12.51 10.92 -10.80
C LEU A 254 11.08 11.22 -10.38
N ASN A 255 10.57 12.41 -10.71
CA ASN A 255 9.20 12.80 -10.44
C ASN A 255 8.21 11.82 -11.04
N ASN A 256 8.45 11.27 -12.24
CA ASN A 256 7.57 10.29 -12.85
C ASN A 256 7.57 8.91 -12.17
N ILE A 257 8.73 8.45 -11.66
CA ILE A 257 8.90 7.08 -11.16
C ILE A 257 9.05 6.97 -9.64
N TYR A 258 9.14 8.08 -8.90
CA TYR A 258 9.46 8.08 -7.47
C TYR A 258 8.60 7.09 -6.66
N HIS A 259 7.28 7.11 -6.89
CA HIS A 259 6.31 6.21 -6.25
C HIS A 259 6.54 4.72 -6.52
N THR A 260 7.30 4.37 -7.55
CA THR A 260 7.66 2.99 -7.89
C THR A 260 9.10 2.64 -7.52
N THR A 261 9.72 3.40 -6.61
CA THR A 261 11.04 3.11 -6.04
C THR A 261 10.89 2.69 -4.58
N PRO A 262 11.92 2.05 -3.95
CA PRO A 262 11.88 1.74 -2.52
C PRO A 262 11.67 2.99 -1.63
N TYR A 263 12.08 4.17 -2.11
CA TYR A 263 11.86 5.44 -1.42
C TYR A 263 10.37 5.85 -1.45
N GLY A 264 9.69 5.60 -2.57
CA GLY A 264 8.27 5.86 -2.75
C GLY A 264 7.41 5.07 -1.77
N ASP A 265 7.61 3.75 -1.68
CA ASP A 265 6.87 2.89 -0.75
C ASP A 265 7.14 3.27 0.72
N ASN A 266 8.39 3.61 1.09
CA ASN A 266 8.70 4.10 2.44
C ASN A 266 7.93 5.40 2.76
N THR A 267 7.92 6.34 1.82
CA THR A 267 7.18 7.60 1.96
C THR A 267 5.67 7.38 2.03
N LEU A 268 5.14 6.42 1.28
CA LEU A 268 3.73 6.00 1.34
C LEU A 268 3.37 5.49 2.74
N LEU A 269 4.18 4.60 3.33
CA LEU A 269 3.94 4.07 4.68
C LEU A 269 3.92 5.20 5.73
N LYS A 270 4.83 6.18 5.60
CA LYS A 270 4.83 7.38 6.47
C LYS A 270 3.58 8.23 6.30
N LEU A 271 3.10 8.40 5.06
CA LEU A 271 1.85 9.11 4.77
C LEU A 271 0.64 8.36 5.36
N GLY A 272 0.62 7.02 5.27
CA GLY A 272 -0.39 6.18 5.90
C GLY A 272 -0.41 6.32 7.42
N MET A 273 0.75 6.30 8.07
CA MET A 273 0.85 6.56 9.51
C MET A 273 0.36 7.96 9.87
N LYS A 274 0.67 8.96 9.04
CA LYS A 274 0.17 10.33 9.23
C LYS A 274 -1.35 10.36 9.12
N ALA A 275 -1.96 9.71 8.12
CA ALA A 275 -3.40 9.65 7.99
C ALA A 275 -4.09 8.98 9.21
N VAL A 276 -3.50 7.91 9.75
CA VAL A 276 -3.98 7.26 11.00
C VAL A 276 -4.00 8.25 12.17
N VAL A 277 -3.01 9.14 12.25
CA VAL A 277 -2.98 10.18 13.29
C VAL A 277 -4.01 11.27 13.01
N GLU A 278 -4.08 11.79 11.79
CA GLU A 278 -4.92 12.94 11.44
C GLU A 278 -6.43 12.62 11.45
N TYR A 279 -6.80 11.36 11.20
CA TYR A 279 -8.19 10.89 11.26
C TYR A 279 -8.53 10.13 12.54
N ASP A 280 -7.62 10.09 13.52
CA ASP A 280 -7.76 9.34 14.78
C ASP A 280 -8.19 7.87 14.58
N MET A 281 -7.63 7.22 13.55
CA MET A 281 -8.04 5.87 13.18
C MET A 281 -7.63 4.85 14.24
N GLY A 282 -8.55 3.94 14.59
CA GLY A 282 -8.33 2.87 15.56
C GLY A 282 -8.23 3.34 17.02
N ILE A 283 -8.64 4.57 17.33
CA ILE A 283 -8.61 5.11 18.70
C ILE A 283 -9.85 4.73 19.49
N ASP A 284 -11.03 4.83 18.88
CA ASP A 284 -12.29 4.44 19.51
C ASP A 284 -12.62 2.95 19.26
N ASN A 285 -13.89 2.55 19.37
CA ASN A 285 -14.31 1.15 19.20
C ASN A 285 -15.01 0.90 17.85
N GLU A 286 -15.08 1.91 16.99
CA GLU A 286 -15.58 1.75 15.63
C GLU A 286 -14.44 1.23 14.75
N SER A 287 -14.67 0.14 14.02
CA SER A 287 -13.64 -0.43 13.16
C SER A 287 -13.36 0.51 11.98
N ASP A 288 -12.11 0.90 11.81
CA ASP A 288 -11.62 1.68 10.68
C ASP A 288 -10.85 0.82 9.68
N ILE A 289 -10.65 1.30 8.45
CA ILE A 289 -9.81 0.63 7.45
C ILE A 289 -8.85 1.60 6.76
N LEU A 290 -7.57 1.23 6.77
CA LEU A 290 -6.50 1.86 6.01
C LEU A 290 -6.08 0.93 4.87
N PHE A 291 -6.30 1.37 3.64
CA PHE A 291 -5.82 0.70 2.44
C PHE A 291 -4.48 1.30 1.99
N LEU A 292 -3.49 0.44 1.71
CA LEU A 292 -2.15 0.82 1.27
C LEU A 292 -1.75 0.03 0.02
N GLY A 293 -1.60 0.72 -1.11
CA GLY A 293 -1.13 0.16 -2.38
C GLY A 293 0.36 0.45 -2.61
N LEU A 294 1.22 -0.49 -2.27
CA LEU A 294 2.68 -0.39 -2.43
C LEU A 294 3.07 -0.70 -3.87
N SER A 295 3.71 0.26 -4.54
CA SER A 295 3.88 0.26 -6.00
C SER A 295 5.32 -0.05 -6.44
N ALA A 296 6.28 -0.11 -5.52
CA ALA A 296 7.68 -0.28 -5.89
C ALA A 296 7.99 -1.67 -6.43
N ALA A 297 7.39 -2.73 -5.88
CA ALA A 297 7.63 -4.09 -6.36
C ALA A 297 7.29 -4.25 -7.85
N ASP A 298 6.19 -3.67 -8.32
CA ASP A 298 5.82 -3.66 -9.74
C ASP A 298 6.73 -2.80 -10.61
N GLY A 299 7.06 -1.57 -10.21
CA GLY A 299 7.91 -0.73 -11.05
C GLY A 299 9.37 -1.19 -11.11
N VAL A 300 9.91 -1.66 -9.99
CA VAL A 300 11.24 -2.32 -9.97
C VAL A 300 11.18 -3.60 -10.80
N GLY A 301 10.11 -4.39 -10.69
CA GLY A 301 9.93 -5.61 -11.47
C GLY A 301 9.82 -5.32 -12.97
N HIS A 302 9.13 -4.26 -13.37
CA HIS A 302 9.07 -3.83 -14.77
C HIS A 302 10.41 -3.31 -15.30
N SER A 303 11.19 -2.60 -14.47
CA SER A 303 12.48 -2.04 -14.90
C SER A 303 13.60 -3.07 -14.95
N PHE A 304 13.65 -4.00 -13.99
CA PHE A 304 14.79 -4.89 -13.79
C PHE A 304 14.39 -6.37 -13.81
N GLY A 305 13.13 -6.74 -13.60
CA GLY A 305 12.66 -8.12 -13.61
C GLY A 305 12.82 -8.85 -12.28
N PRO A 306 12.11 -9.98 -12.09
CA PRO A 306 11.91 -10.62 -10.78
C PRO A 306 13.14 -11.31 -10.18
N HIS A 307 14.25 -11.34 -10.92
CA HIS A 307 15.47 -12.04 -10.54
C HIS A 307 16.67 -11.11 -10.42
N SER A 308 16.48 -9.79 -10.55
CA SER A 308 17.55 -8.81 -10.48
C SER A 308 17.99 -8.53 -9.03
N HIS A 309 19.12 -7.84 -8.90
CA HIS A 309 19.60 -7.38 -7.59
C HIS A 309 18.63 -6.34 -7.00
N GLU A 310 18.05 -5.49 -7.82
CA GLU A 310 17.13 -4.40 -7.44
C GLU A 310 15.83 -4.96 -6.87
N GLN A 311 15.27 -6.02 -7.47
CA GLN A 311 14.05 -6.62 -6.94
C GLN A 311 14.29 -7.21 -5.55
N LEU A 312 15.40 -7.94 -5.35
CA LEU A 312 15.78 -8.44 -4.03
C LEU A 312 15.97 -7.28 -3.04
N ASP A 313 16.71 -6.25 -3.42
CA ASP A 313 16.96 -5.09 -2.57
C ASP A 313 15.67 -4.39 -2.16
N ASN A 314 14.73 -4.22 -3.11
CA ASN A 314 13.42 -3.64 -2.86
C ASN A 314 12.63 -4.43 -1.81
N PHE A 315 12.59 -5.77 -1.91
CA PHE A 315 11.90 -6.61 -0.92
C PHE A 315 12.55 -6.57 0.46
N ILE A 316 13.89 -6.56 0.56
CA ILE A 316 14.57 -6.45 1.86
C ILE A 316 14.29 -5.08 2.51
N ARG A 317 14.29 -4.00 1.73
CA ARG A 317 13.95 -2.66 2.24
C ARG A 317 12.49 -2.58 2.65
N LEU A 318 11.60 -3.13 1.84
CA LEU A 318 10.17 -3.13 2.13
C LEU A 318 9.87 -3.94 3.40
N ASP A 319 10.52 -5.09 3.60
CA ASP A 319 10.45 -5.86 4.84
C ASP A 319 10.79 -4.99 6.06
N LYS A 320 11.94 -4.30 6.04
CA LYS A 320 12.34 -3.39 7.11
C LYS A 320 11.31 -2.28 7.34
N ASN A 321 10.88 -1.60 6.28
CA ASN A 321 9.95 -0.48 6.38
C ASN A 321 8.56 -0.91 6.90
N LEU A 322 8.07 -2.08 6.49
CA LEU A 322 6.84 -2.65 7.01
C LEU A 322 6.96 -3.00 8.50
N GLY A 323 8.12 -3.51 8.94
CA GLY A 323 8.36 -3.79 10.36
C GLY A 323 8.31 -2.53 11.22
N GLU A 324 8.92 -1.44 10.74
CA GLU A 324 8.85 -0.12 11.40
C GLU A 324 7.43 0.43 11.43
N PHE A 325 6.68 0.30 10.33
CA PHE A 325 5.30 0.75 10.22
C PHE A 325 4.35 -0.03 11.15
N ILE A 326 4.42 -1.36 11.15
CA ILE A 326 3.63 -2.23 12.03
C ILE A 326 3.94 -1.89 13.48
N SER A 327 5.22 -1.82 13.87
CA SER A 327 5.62 -1.48 15.24
C SER A 327 5.09 -0.11 15.69
N ALA A 328 5.09 0.89 14.81
CA ALA A 328 4.56 2.22 15.12
C ALA A 328 3.04 2.21 15.34
N LEU A 329 2.30 1.46 14.51
CA LEU A 329 0.85 1.29 14.66
C LEU A 329 0.49 0.54 15.94
N GLU A 330 1.12 -0.61 16.19
CA GLU A 330 0.87 -1.41 17.39
C GLU A 330 1.19 -0.63 18.67
N LYS A 331 2.24 0.20 18.64
CA LYS A 331 2.56 1.09 19.76
C LYS A 331 1.48 2.15 20.00
N ARG A 332 0.80 2.62 18.95
CA ARG A 332 -0.25 3.65 19.04
C ARG A 332 -1.59 3.07 19.47
N ILE A 333 -2.00 1.95 18.89
CA ILE A 333 -3.37 1.43 18.97
C ILE A 333 -3.46 0.20 19.88
N GLY A 334 -2.38 -0.58 19.96
CA GLY A 334 -2.34 -1.89 20.63
C GLY A 334 -2.32 -3.03 19.61
N LYS A 335 -1.38 -3.96 19.75
CA LYS A 335 -1.19 -5.09 18.81
C LYS A 335 -2.44 -5.94 18.60
N ASP A 336 -3.23 -6.17 19.66
CA ASP A 336 -4.39 -7.06 19.63
C ASP A 336 -5.65 -6.35 19.10
N GLU A 337 -5.53 -5.06 18.75
CA GLU A 337 -6.62 -4.22 18.25
C GLU A 337 -6.53 -4.00 16.73
N ILE A 338 -5.50 -4.53 16.06
CA ILE A 338 -5.24 -4.32 14.63
C ILE A 338 -5.30 -5.65 13.87
N LEU A 339 -6.03 -5.66 12.75
CA LEU A 339 -5.98 -6.73 11.77
C LEU A 339 -5.16 -6.31 10.56
N TYR A 340 -4.08 -7.02 10.28
CA TYR A 340 -3.29 -6.83 9.06
C TYR A 340 -3.72 -7.82 7.98
N VAL A 341 -3.95 -7.33 6.77
CA VAL A 341 -4.17 -8.14 5.57
C VAL A 341 -3.09 -7.76 4.57
N PHE A 342 -2.38 -8.76 4.03
CA PHE A 342 -1.35 -8.56 3.02
C PHE A 342 -1.64 -9.44 1.81
N THR A 343 -1.61 -8.85 0.61
CA THR A 343 -1.85 -9.56 -0.65
C THR A 343 -1.18 -8.84 -1.83
N SER A 344 -1.40 -9.34 -3.04
CA SER A 344 -0.98 -8.71 -4.29
C SER A 344 -2.14 -8.63 -5.28
N ASP A 345 -2.08 -7.67 -6.21
CA ASP A 345 -3.06 -7.46 -7.27
C ASP A 345 -2.80 -8.32 -8.52
N HIS A 346 -1.58 -8.81 -8.71
CA HIS A 346 -1.20 -9.79 -9.74
C HIS A 346 0.21 -10.37 -9.50
N GLY A 347 0.60 -11.34 -10.34
CA GLY A 347 1.97 -11.84 -10.41
C GLY A 347 2.83 -11.12 -11.47
N VAL A 348 3.90 -11.78 -11.95
CA VAL A 348 4.86 -11.30 -12.96
C VAL A 348 5.12 -12.32 -14.05
#